data_AF-A0A971W7C9-F1
#
_entry.id   AF-A0A971W7C9-F1
#
_cell.length_a   1.000
_cell.length_b   1.000
_cell.length_c   1.000
_cell.angle_alpha   90.00
_cell.angle_beta   90.00
_cell.angle_gamma   90.00
#
_symmetry.space_group_name_H-M   'P 1'
#
loop_
_entity.id
_entity.type
_entity.pdbx_description
1 polymer ?
#
loop_
_entity_poly.entity_id
_entity_poly.type
_entity_poly.pdbx_seq_one_letter_code
_entity_poly.pdbx_strand_id
1 'polypeptide(L)'
;MRSRVSIVVIALCLIFGMAAAVYAAPLTDTENHWAKELINAWVEKGLISGYEDGTFRPDNNITRAEFMALVNRAFNYQEKAEIDYKDVADTAWYADAVKIARAAGYISGYEDDTMKPDNPISRQEAATIIMKILRLEENTSGADKFNDAAGIPAWSKGAVGAVASAGIMGGYPDGTFKAANLIKRAEAVVALDKALSSKVDVIYDKAGTYGPASGSEEIKGNVIISAAKVNLQNLVIEGNLTIDKAVGDGDVHLKQVTVKGDTYIYGGGKDSVYFIDSQTGRTYVLKDDGPIRIVVSGTTEINEIIAQSGVTVEEVDLAGEGIEGITIDKKVDGNIEINLKGVNVESLKINTAGVTVRTDGDTVIDKLAVNKKADFRGSGTIKYAYINADGVTFEKMPEKYEVAEGVKPPTIYRPSSGGGGISKVAVSAISVEGVAKVGETLTAKVTPTGATVNYQWQARADDGTTWDDIADATSKTYILSENEVGKLIRVKVTGTGNYTGTKTSV
;
A
#
# COMPACT_ATOMS: atom_id res chain seq x y z
N MET A 1 65.45 -8.25 53.92
CA MET A 1 64.92 -8.05 52.56
C MET A 1 63.47 -8.54 52.54
N ARG A 2 62.51 -7.65 52.23
CA ARG A 2 61.09 -7.88 51.80
C ARG A 2 60.18 -8.59 52.83
N SER A 3 58.92 -8.23 53.11
CA SER A 3 58.01 -7.10 52.86
C SER A 3 56.78 -7.45 53.72
N ARG A 4 56.55 -6.79 54.86
CA ARG A 4 55.44 -5.84 55.15
C ARG A 4 54.04 -6.33 54.74
N VAL A 5 53.20 -6.69 55.72
CA VAL A 5 52.13 -5.86 56.35
C VAL A 5 50.90 -5.70 55.44
N SER A 6 49.74 -6.20 55.92
CA SER A 6 48.44 -5.49 55.92
C SER A 6 47.27 -6.48 56.02
N ILE A 7 46.94 -6.87 57.25
CA ILE A 7 45.61 -7.36 57.65
C ILE A 7 45.21 -6.43 58.80
N VAL A 8 44.39 -5.41 58.53
CA VAL A 8 43.47 -4.68 59.42
C VAL A 8 42.83 -3.59 58.54
N VAL A 9 41.55 -3.28 58.79
CA VAL A 9 40.64 -2.37 58.06
C VAL A 9 39.76 -3.07 56.99
N ILE A 10 39.08 -4.14 57.43
CA ILE A 10 37.78 -4.58 56.88
C ILE A 10 36.73 -4.16 57.91
N ALA A 11 36.39 -2.87 57.91
CA ALA A 11 35.18 -2.29 58.50
C ALA A 11 35.21 -0.79 58.18
N LEU A 12 34.08 -0.24 57.72
CA LEU A 12 33.80 1.20 57.61
C LEU A 12 34.12 1.96 56.29
N CYS A 13 33.77 1.43 55.12
CA CYS A 13 33.58 2.24 53.88
C CYS A 13 32.51 1.63 52.94
N LEU A 14 31.41 1.10 53.49
CA LEU A 14 30.20 0.72 52.74
C LEU A 14 29.06 1.68 53.10
N ILE A 15 29.25 2.97 52.84
CA ILE A 15 28.21 3.99 53.01
C ILE A 15 28.18 4.85 51.74
N PHE A 16 27.00 4.87 51.10
CA PHE A 16 26.55 5.82 50.08
C PHE A 16 27.14 5.71 48.66
N GLY A 17 26.60 4.74 47.92
CA GLY A 17 26.52 4.77 46.46
C GLY A 17 25.10 4.47 45.97
N MET A 18 24.07 4.87 46.73
CA MET A 18 22.72 4.93 46.18
C MET A 18 22.67 6.18 45.32
N ALA A 19 22.73 6.01 44.00
CA ALA A 19 22.20 7.02 43.10
C ALA A 19 20.74 7.24 43.51
N ALA A 20 20.47 8.31 44.25
CA ALA A 20 19.11 8.71 44.51
C ALA A 20 18.46 8.89 43.13
N ALA A 21 17.41 8.11 42.85
CA ALA A 21 16.53 8.43 41.75
C ALA A 21 16.06 9.86 41.98
N VAL A 22 16.54 10.80 41.16
CA VAL A 22 16.07 12.18 41.17
C VAL A 22 14.66 12.12 40.58
N TYR A 23 13.68 11.87 41.44
CA TYR A 23 12.28 12.05 41.06
C TYR A 23 12.09 13.54 40.78
N ALA A 24 11.63 13.88 39.58
CA ALA A 24 11.19 15.23 39.28
C ALA A 24 10.15 15.63 40.33
N ALA A 25 10.35 16.77 41.00
CA ALA A 25 9.38 17.26 41.98
C ALA A 25 8.02 17.46 41.28
N PRO A 26 6.89 17.11 41.93
CA PRO A 26 5.58 17.27 41.34
C PRO A 26 5.31 18.76 41.04
N LEU A 27 4.74 19.04 39.87
CA LEU A 27 4.40 20.40 39.44
C LEU A 27 3.22 20.92 40.27
N THR A 28 3.38 22.08 40.91
CA THR A 28 2.44 22.53 41.95
C THR A 28 1.13 23.11 41.40
N ASP A 29 1.10 23.51 40.13
CA ASP A 29 0.01 24.26 39.49
C ASP A 29 -0.73 23.49 38.39
N THR A 30 -0.48 22.19 38.24
CA THR A 30 -1.15 21.33 37.26
C THR A 30 -2.16 20.36 37.87
N GLU A 31 -2.24 20.26 39.21
CA GLU A 31 -2.97 19.20 39.90
C GLU A 31 -4.46 19.07 39.52
N ASN A 32 -5.11 20.20 39.22
CA ASN A 32 -6.51 20.28 38.79
C ASN A 32 -6.67 20.75 37.33
N HIS A 33 -5.59 20.78 36.55
CA HIS A 33 -5.60 21.29 35.19
C HIS A 33 -5.98 20.19 34.19
N TRP A 34 -6.79 20.51 33.17
CA TRP A 34 -7.29 19.54 32.19
C TRP A 34 -6.18 18.78 31.43
N ALA A 35 -5.02 19.40 31.29
CA ALA A 35 -3.85 18.83 30.62
C ALA A 35 -2.87 18.10 31.56
N LYS A 36 -3.21 17.92 32.85
CA LYS A 36 -2.30 17.36 33.88
C LYS A 36 -1.61 16.07 33.43
N GLU A 37 -2.40 15.07 33.03
CA GLU A 37 -1.89 13.75 32.67
C GLU A 37 -0.88 13.83 31.52
N LEU A 38 -1.20 14.64 30.49
CA LEU A 38 -0.31 14.82 29.36
C LEU A 38 0.98 15.56 29.76
N ILE A 39 0.86 16.61 30.56
CA ILE A 39 2.01 17.38 31.06
C ILE A 39 2.94 16.44 31.84
N ASN A 40 2.40 15.62 32.74
CA ASN A 40 3.17 14.65 33.50
C ASN A 40 3.87 13.65 32.57
N ALA A 41 3.17 13.10 31.58
CA ALA A 41 3.76 12.18 30.60
C ALA A 41 4.92 12.83 29.82
N TRP A 42 4.81 14.11 29.46
CA TRP A 42 5.88 14.84 28.78
C TRP A 42 7.07 15.12 29.71
N VAL A 43 6.83 15.38 30.99
CA VAL A 43 7.89 15.53 32.00
C VAL A 43 8.63 14.20 32.20
N GLU A 44 7.91 13.09 32.33
CA GLU A 44 8.49 11.75 32.49
C GLU A 44 9.33 11.32 31.29
N LYS A 45 8.90 11.66 30.07
CA LYS A 45 9.67 11.44 28.84
C LYS A 45 10.84 12.42 28.67
N GLY A 46 10.99 13.39 29.57
CA GLY A 46 12.02 14.43 29.49
C GLY A 46 11.80 15.41 28.33
N LEU A 47 10.60 15.48 27.74
CA LEU A 47 10.27 16.36 26.61
C LEU A 47 10.03 17.82 27.04
N ILE A 48 9.63 18.01 28.29
CA ILE A 48 9.42 19.32 28.91
C ILE A 48 9.82 19.29 30.37
N SER A 49 10.20 20.44 30.91
CA SER A 49 10.38 20.65 32.34
C SER A 49 9.50 21.79 32.82
N GLY A 50 9.18 21.77 34.12
CA GLY A 50 8.69 22.96 34.82
C GLY A 50 9.77 24.03 34.95
N TYR A 51 9.39 25.15 35.55
CA TYR A 51 10.29 26.21 35.95
C TYR A 51 10.99 25.87 37.28
N GLU A 52 12.06 26.59 37.59
CA GLU A 52 12.85 26.39 38.82
C GLU A 52 12.03 26.58 40.11
N ASP A 53 10.92 27.33 40.03
CA ASP A 53 10.00 27.56 41.14
C ASP A 53 9.01 26.40 41.39
N GLY A 54 9.12 25.30 40.63
CA GLY A 54 8.24 24.13 40.74
C GLY A 54 6.91 24.25 40.00
N THR A 55 6.69 25.33 39.25
CA THR A 55 5.48 25.54 38.44
C THR A 55 5.65 25.07 36.99
N PHE A 56 4.55 24.80 36.30
CA PHE A 56 4.49 24.56 34.86
C PHE A 56 3.94 25.75 34.09
N ARG A 57 3.05 26.52 34.71
CA ARG A 57 2.32 27.68 34.16
C ARG A 57 1.49 27.31 32.92
N PRO A 58 0.55 26.35 33.03
CA PRO A 58 -0.16 25.78 31.88
C PRO A 58 -0.99 26.81 31.10
N ASP A 59 -1.56 27.80 31.80
CA ASP A 59 -2.42 28.84 31.23
C ASP A 59 -1.67 30.13 30.83
N ASN A 60 -0.34 30.15 30.99
CA ASN A 60 0.48 31.25 30.46
C ASN A 60 0.68 31.08 28.95
N ASN A 61 0.80 32.19 28.25
CA ASN A 61 1.17 32.16 26.83
C ASN A 61 2.63 31.71 26.72
N ILE A 62 2.93 30.83 25.77
CA ILE A 62 4.29 30.37 25.50
C ILE A 62 4.99 31.31 24.52
N THR A 63 6.29 31.56 24.73
CA THR A 63 7.08 32.37 23.78
C THR A 63 7.44 31.57 22.54
N ARG A 64 7.83 32.26 21.47
CA ARG A 64 8.35 31.62 20.23
C ARG A 64 9.58 30.77 20.52
N ALA A 65 10.51 31.26 21.35
CA ALA A 65 11.70 30.53 21.78
C ALA A 65 11.37 29.24 22.53
N GLU A 66 10.46 29.33 23.50
CA GLU A 66 10.01 28.15 24.24
C GLU A 66 9.32 27.13 23.34
N PHE A 67 8.45 27.58 22.43
CA PHE A 67 7.78 26.71 21.46
C PHE A 67 8.80 25.98 20.57
N MET A 68 9.82 26.68 20.06
CA MET A 68 10.91 26.05 19.29
C MET A 68 11.68 25.03 20.12
N ALA A 69 11.99 25.35 21.38
CA ALA A 69 12.68 24.41 22.27
C ALA A 69 11.86 23.13 22.52
N LEU A 70 10.53 23.25 22.66
CA LEU A 70 9.64 22.09 22.76
C LEU A 70 9.61 21.28 21.46
N VAL A 71 9.47 21.93 20.31
CA VAL A 71 9.51 21.26 18.99
C VAL A 71 10.81 20.49 18.82
N ASN A 72 11.95 21.12 19.05
CA ASN A 72 13.25 20.47 18.88
C ASN A 72 13.41 19.24 19.76
N ARG A 73 12.95 19.31 21.01
CA ARG A 73 13.02 18.17 21.93
C ARG A 73 12.04 17.06 21.56
N ALA A 74 10.79 17.43 21.25
CA ALA A 74 9.73 16.51 20.85
C ALA A 74 10.11 15.71 19.60
N PHE A 75 10.61 16.39 18.56
CA PHE A 75 10.94 15.79 17.27
C PHE A 75 12.41 15.40 17.12
N ASN A 76 13.19 15.52 18.20
CA ASN A 76 14.62 15.20 18.26
C ASN A 76 15.47 15.88 17.16
N TYR A 77 15.20 17.16 16.89
CA TYR A 77 16.06 17.97 16.02
C TYR A 77 17.31 18.42 16.78
N GLN A 78 18.47 18.24 16.17
CA GLN A 78 19.77 18.52 16.80
C GLN A 78 20.75 19.28 15.91
N GLU A 79 20.59 19.19 14.59
CA GLU A 79 21.45 19.90 13.64
C GLU A 79 21.28 21.40 13.78
N LYS A 80 22.38 22.16 13.71
CA LYS A 80 22.39 23.62 13.84
C LYS A 80 22.75 24.24 12.49
N ALA A 81 22.02 25.28 12.10
CA ALA A 81 22.39 26.15 10.99
C ALA A 81 23.05 27.43 11.52
N GLU A 82 23.91 28.03 10.70
CA GLU A 82 24.31 29.42 10.92
C GLU A 82 23.10 30.34 10.72
N ILE A 83 23.01 31.37 11.57
CA ILE A 83 21.91 32.33 11.58
C ILE A 83 22.46 33.75 11.76
N ASP A 84 21.74 34.73 11.24
CA ASP A 84 22.11 36.15 11.25
C ASP A 84 20.95 37.07 11.71
N TYR A 85 20.03 36.53 12.50
CA TYR A 85 18.89 37.29 13.05
C TYR A 85 19.35 38.38 14.03
N LYS A 86 18.87 39.61 13.84
CA LYS A 86 19.30 40.81 14.59
C LYS A 86 19.02 40.75 16.09
N ASP A 87 18.04 39.95 16.50
CA ASP A 87 17.54 39.81 17.87
C ASP A 87 17.91 38.46 18.51
N VAL A 88 18.85 37.71 17.93
CA VAL A 88 19.32 36.44 18.48
C VAL A 88 20.82 36.53 18.74
N ALA A 89 21.18 36.90 19.98
CA ALA A 89 22.56 36.83 20.44
C ALA A 89 23.00 35.38 20.64
N ASP A 90 24.22 35.01 20.23
CA ASP A 90 24.76 33.66 20.38
C ASP A 90 24.81 33.15 21.84
N THR A 91 24.84 34.07 22.81
CA THR A 91 24.85 33.76 24.25
C THR A 91 23.46 33.61 24.86
N ALA A 92 22.39 33.89 24.11
CA ALA A 92 21.02 33.74 24.59
C ALA A 92 20.68 32.27 24.79
N TRP A 93 19.92 31.94 25.85
CA TRP A 93 19.55 30.56 26.17
C TRP A 93 18.81 29.84 25.03
N TYR A 94 18.12 30.60 24.18
CA TYR A 94 17.37 30.10 23.03
C TYR A 94 18.15 30.10 21.72
N ALA A 95 19.39 30.60 21.68
CA ALA A 95 20.15 30.74 20.44
C ALA A 95 20.27 29.39 19.70
N ASP A 96 20.60 28.33 20.44
CA ASP A 96 20.66 26.97 19.91
C ASP A 96 19.29 26.48 19.41
N ALA A 97 18.20 26.78 20.12
CA ALA A 97 16.86 26.39 19.68
C ALA A 97 16.50 27.04 18.34
N VAL A 98 16.89 28.31 18.13
CA VAL A 98 16.69 29.02 16.86
C VAL A 98 17.53 28.40 15.75
N LYS A 99 18.82 28.12 16.00
CA LYS A 99 19.73 27.49 15.02
C LYS A 99 19.21 26.13 14.56
N ILE A 100 18.70 25.33 15.50
CA ILE A 100 18.12 24.02 15.21
C ILE A 100 16.81 24.16 14.44
N ALA A 101 15.94 25.08 14.87
CA ALA A 101 14.68 25.34 14.19
C ALA A 101 14.88 25.75 12.73
N ARG A 102 15.94 26.54 12.47
CA ARG A 102 16.30 26.96 11.14
C ARG A 102 16.83 25.82 10.28
N ALA A 103 17.71 24.98 10.82
CA ALA A 103 18.22 23.79 10.13
C ALA A 103 17.10 22.80 9.78
N ALA A 104 16.17 22.58 10.70
CA ALA A 104 15.01 21.71 10.50
C ALA A 104 13.97 22.28 9.50
N GLY A 105 14.10 23.56 9.12
CA GLY A 105 13.30 24.19 8.07
C GLY A 105 11.84 24.51 8.44
N TYR A 106 11.44 24.31 9.70
CA TYR A 106 10.05 24.56 10.11
C TYR A 106 9.76 26.03 10.45
N ILE A 107 10.79 26.87 10.60
CA ILE A 107 10.65 28.31 10.85
C ILE A 107 11.69 29.12 10.07
N SER A 108 11.29 30.32 9.61
CA SER A 108 12.16 31.19 8.79
C SER A 108 12.47 32.57 9.39
N GLY A 109 11.83 32.95 10.49
CA GLY A 109 11.87 34.33 11.00
C GLY A 109 10.89 35.25 10.27
N TYR A 110 11.02 36.56 10.51
CA TYR A 110 10.22 37.61 9.86
C TYR A 110 11.03 38.32 8.76
N GLU A 111 10.34 39.10 7.92
CA GLU A 111 10.93 39.86 6.80
C GLU A 111 11.93 40.95 7.24
N ASP A 112 11.93 41.33 8.52
CA ASP A 112 12.81 42.35 9.12
C ASP A 112 14.16 41.77 9.65
N ASP A 113 14.45 40.50 9.32
CA ASP A 113 15.58 39.69 9.81
C ASP A 113 15.55 39.46 11.33
N THR A 114 14.37 39.32 11.91
CA THR A 114 14.19 39.00 13.35
C THR A 114 13.50 37.65 13.56
N MET A 115 13.70 37.07 14.74
CA MET A 115 12.99 35.85 15.17
C MET A 115 11.90 36.13 16.21
N LYS A 116 11.99 37.26 16.92
CA LYS A 116 11.16 37.69 18.05
C LYS A 116 11.03 36.58 19.12
N PRO A 117 12.16 36.03 19.62
CA PRO A 117 12.18 34.82 20.44
C PRO A 117 11.36 34.95 21.73
N ASP A 118 11.40 36.12 22.37
CA ASP A 118 10.70 36.37 23.63
C ASP A 118 9.23 36.78 23.46
N ASN A 119 8.77 37.01 22.22
CA ASN A 119 7.37 37.32 21.98
C ASN A 119 6.51 36.05 22.12
N PRO A 120 5.31 36.15 22.72
CA PRO A 120 4.32 35.08 22.67
C PRO A 120 3.97 34.68 21.23
N ILE A 121 3.81 33.39 20.98
CA ILE A 121 3.43 32.89 19.66
C ILE A 121 1.90 32.80 19.50
N SER A 122 1.39 33.19 18.33
CA SER A 122 -0.03 33.04 18.00
C SER A 122 -0.39 31.61 17.58
N ARG A 123 -1.67 31.24 17.71
CA ARG A 123 -2.19 29.94 17.30
C ARG A 123 -1.99 29.67 15.81
N GLN A 124 -2.15 30.69 14.96
CA GLN A 124 -1.91 30.57 13.52
C GLN A 124 -0.42 30.37 13.16
N GLU A 125 0.50 31.01 13.88
CA GLU A 125 1.94 30.75 13.70
C GLU A 125 2.29 29.32 14.13
N ALA A 126 1.78 28.87 15.28
CA ALA A 126 1.96 27.48 15.73
C ALA A 126 1.40 26.48 14.71
N ALA A 127 0.23 26.76 14.13
CA ALA A 127 -0.36 25.94 13.06
C ALA A 127 0.55 25.86 11.82
N THR A 128 1.13 26.97 11.38
CA THR A 128 2.07 26.95 10.23
C THR A 128 3.34 26.16 10.52
N ILE A 129 3.86 26.23 11.74
CA ILE A 129 5.04 25.46 12.15
C ILE A 129 4.71 23.97 12.17
N ILE A 130 3.60 23.57 12.79
CA ILE A 130 3.20 22.16 12.88
C ILE A 130 2.90 21.58 11.50
N MET A 131 2.19 22.33 10.63
CA MET A 131 1.96 21.94 9.24
C MET A 131 3.28 21.62 8.53
N LYS A 132 4.31 22.46 8.69
CA LYS A 132 5.64 22.25 8.09
C LYS A 132 6.38 21.04 8.68
N ILE A 133 6.35 20.87 10.01
CA ILE A 133 6.98 19.73 10.70
C ILE A 133 6.42 18.39 10.20
N LEU A 134 5.12 18.37 9.93
CA LEU A 134 4.38 17.20 9.46
C LEU A 134 4.30 17.10 7.94
N ARG A 135 4.75 18.13 7.21
CA ARG A 135 4.66 18.24 5.75
C ARG A 135 3.23 18.05 5.24
N LEU A 136 2.25 18.59 5.97
CA LEU A 136 0.86 18.59 5.54
C LEU A 136 0.67 19.56 4.38
N GLU A 137 -0.18 19.19 3.42
CA GLU A 137 -0.62 20.09 2.36
C GLU A 137 -1.55 21.16 2.92
N GLU A 138 -1.49 22.36 2.35
CA GLU A 138 -2.41 23.44 2.70
C GLU A 138 -3.86 23.03 2.42
N ASN A 139 -4.75 23.29 3.38
CA ASN A 139 -6.16 22.95 3.24
C ASN A 139 -7.03 24.13 3.69
N THR A 140 -7.32 25.06 2.78
CA THR A 140 -8.18 26.22 3.08
C THR A 140 -9.60 25.81 3.43
N SER A 141 -10.15 24.78 2.79
CA SER A 141 -11.51 24.27 3.03
C SER A 141 -11.70 23.74 4.46
N GLY A 142 -10.64 23.18 5.06
CA GLY A 142 -10.63 22.75 6.46
C GLY A 142 -10.84 23.92 7.42
N ALA A 143 -10.32 25.11 7.09
CA ALA A 143 -10.46 26.30 7.92
C ALA A 143 -11.87 26.92 7.81
N ASP A 144 -12.56 26.74 6.68
CA ASP A 144 -13.91 27.26 6.45
C ASP A 144 -14.99 26.63 7.35
N LYS A 145 -14.63 25.56 8.08
CA LYS A 145 -15.49 24.93 9.10
C LYS A 145 -15.61 25.76 10.38
N PHE A 146 -14.75 26.76 10.60
CA PHE A 146 -14.76 27.61 11.80
C PHE A 146 -15.60 28.87 11.61
N ASN A 147 -16.30 29.27 12.66
CA ASN A 147 -17.18 30.46 12.65
C ASN A 147 -16.41 31.78 12.39
N ASP A 148 -15.13 31.83 12.72
CA ASP A 148 -14.24 32.98 12.52
C ASP A 148 -13.32 32.83 11.29
N ALA A 149 -13.63 31.90 10.37
CA ALA A 149 -12.81 31.64 9.18
C ALA A 149 -12.51 32.89 8.32
N ALA A 150 -13.44 33.85 8.28
CA ALA A 150 -13.26 35.11 7.57
C ALA A 150 -12.20 36.03 8.19
N GLY A 151 -11.91 35.87 9.49
CA GLY A 151 -10.87 36.60 10.21
C GLY A 151 -9.49 35.97 10.13
N ILE A 152 -9.36 34.77 9.53
CA ILE A 152 -8.09 34.07 9.39
C ILE A 152 -7.34 34.64 8.18
N PRO A 153 -6.13 35.20 8.35
CA PRO A 153 -5.35 35.72 7.25
C PRO A 153 -5.03 34.67 6.20
N ALA A 154 -5.00 35.07 4.93
CA ALA A 154 -4.76 34.18 3.79
C ALA A 154 -3.47 33.34 3.94
N TRP A 155 -2.39 33.95 4.44
CA TRP A 155 -1.09 33.30 4.62
C TRP A 155 -1.11 32.13 5.63
N SER A 156 -2.04 32.12 6.58
CA SER A 156 -2.17 31.07 7.59
C SER A 156 -3.37 30.17 7.37
N LYS A 157 -4.31 30.54 6.49
CA LYS A 157 -5.60 29.86 6.35
C LYS A 157 -5.44 28.41 5.91
N GLY A 158 -4.57 28.16 4.93
CA GLY A 158 -4.24 26.80 4.49
C GLY A 158 -3.68 25.94 5.62
N ALA A 159 -2.77 26.50 6.43
CA ALA A 159 -2.18 25.80 7.56
C ALA A 159 -3.17 25.51 8.69
N VAL A 160 -4.00 26.49 9.05
CA VAL A 160 -5.05 26.32 10.06
C VAL A 160 -5.98 25.17 9.68
N GLY A 161 -6.46 25.16 8.44
CA GLY A 161 -7.36 24.10 7.99
C GLY A 161 -6.66 22.74 7.85
N ALA A 162 -5.37 22.71 7.53
CA ALA A 162 -4.59 21.48 7.50
C ALA A 162 -4.46 20.85 8.90
N VAL A 163 -3.99 21.60 9.89
CA VAL A 163 -3.84 21.08 11.27
C VAL A 163 -5.18 20.78 11.94
N ALA A 164 -6.25 21.48 11.56
CA ALA A 164 -7.60 21.20 12.03
C ALA A 164 -8.16 19.91 11.42
N SER A 165 -7.99 19.72 10.10
CA SER A 165 -8.45 18.51 9.41
C SER A 165 -7.68 17.27 9.87
N ALA A 166 -6.39 17.42 10.20
CA ALA A 166 -5.57 16.37 10.79
C ALA A 166 -5.85 16.13 12.29
N GLY A 167 -6.80 16.86 12.91
CA GLY A 167 -7.15 16.69 14.33
C GLY A 167 -6.09 17.16 15.34
N ILE A 168 -5.04 17.84 14.86
CA ILE A 168 -3.89 18.26 15.66
C ILE A 168 -4.21 19.52 16.46
N MET A 169 -4.78 20.54 15.81
CA MET A 169 -5.25 21.76 16.47
C MET A 169 -6.72 22.01 16.13
N GLY A 170 -7.58 21.91 17.14
CA GLY A 170 -9.01 22.19 17.00
C GLY A 170 -9.39 23.64 17.35
N GLY A 171 -10.65 23.97 17.13
CA GLY A 171 -11.27 25.20 17.60
C GLY A 171 -11.76 25.12 19.05
N TYR A 172 -12.29 26.22 19.55
CA TYR A 172 -12.90 26.35 20.87
C TYR A 172 -14.38 25.92 20.84
N PRO A 173 -15.01 25.68 22.02
CA PRO A 173 -16.41 25.27 22.10
C PRO A 173 -17.42 26.23 21.44
N ASP A 174 -17.04 27.49 21.21
CA ASP A 174 -17.82 28.49 20.49
C ASP A 174 -17.76 28.34 18.95
N GLY A 175 -17.07 27.31 18.45
CA GLY A 175 -16.90 27.01 17.04
C GLY A 175 -15.85 27.87 16.33
N THR A 176 -15.06 28.66 17.06
CA THR A 176 -14.00 29.51 16.48
C THR A 176 -12.62 28.88 16.61
N PHE A 177 -11.69 29.19 15.71
CA PHE A 177 -10.29 28.77 15.84
C PHE A 177 -9.44 29.77 16.65
N LYS A 178 -9.80 31.07 16.61
CA LYS A 178 -9.10 32.20 17.22
C LYS A 178 -7.64 32.30 16.75
N ALA A 179 -7.46 32.36 15.42
CA ALA A 179 -6.15 32.31 14.75
C ALA A 179 -5.11 33.30 15.31
N ALA A 180 -5.53 34.53 15.59
CA ALA A 180 -4.65 35.58 16.12
C ALA A 180 -4.39 35.49 17.64
N ASN A 181 -5.12 34.66 18.39
CA ASN A 181 -4.90 34.53 19.83
C ASN A 181 -3.55 33.87 20.11
N LEU A 182 -2.94 34.27 21.24
CA LEU A 182 -1.71 33.66 21.74
C LEU A 182 -2.00 32.27 22.29
N ILE A 183 -1.16 31.29 21.92
CA ILE A 183 -1.34 29.90 22.37
C ILE A 183 -0.84 29.74 23.81
N LYS A 184 -1.61 29.03 24.63
CA LYS A 184 -1.20 28.68 26.00
C LYS A 184 -0.16 27.56 25.99
N ARG A 185 0.65 27.49 27.04
CA ARG A 185 1.69 26.46 27.18
C ARG A 185 1.11 25.04 27.16
N ALA A 186 0.00 24.81 27.86
CA ALA A 186 -0.70 23.52 27.83
C ALA A 186 -1.30 23.20 26.45
N GLU A 187 -1.90 24.19 25.77
CA GLU A 187 -2.41 24.01 24.41
C GLU A 187 -1.30 23.66 23.42
N ALA A 188 -0.13 24.28 23.55
CA ALA A 188 1.05 23.98 22.73
C ALA A 188 1.53 22.53 22.94
N VAL A 189 1.62 22.08 24.19
CA VAL A 189 2.00 20.68 24.50
C VAL A 189 1.00 19.70 23.90
N VAL A 190 -0.30 19.97 24.00
CA VAL A 190 -1.34 19.11 23.40
C VAL A 190 -1.24 19.07 21.87
N ALA A 191 -1.03 20.21 21.23
CA ALA A 191 -0.87 20.28 19.79
C ALA A 191 0.38 19.50 19.32
N LEU A 192 1.50 19.66 20.04
CA LEU A 192 2.74 18.94 19.72
C LEU A 192 2.65 17.45 20.03
N ASP A 193 1.95 17.03 21.08
CA ASP A 193 1.75 15.61 21.40
C ASP A 193 0.90 14.92 20.34
N LYS A 194 -0.15 15.60 19.86
CA LYS A 194 -0.93 15.12 18.72
C LYS A 194 -0.10 15.06 17.45
N ALA A 195 0.74 16.07 17.21
CA ALA A 195 1.66 16.05 16.07
C ALA A 195 2.68 14.90 16.18
N LEU A 196 3.22 14.62 17.36
CA LEU A 196 4.10 13.47 17.59
C LEU A 196 3.36 12.15 17.40
N SER A 197 2.16 12.02 17.95
CA SER A 197 1.33 10.83 17.83
C SER A 197 0.90 10.58 16.38
N SER A 198 0.68 11.63 15.58
CA SER A 198 0.46 11.49 14.13
C SER A 198 1.69 10.96 13.37
N LYS A 199 2.88 10.97 14.00
CA LYS A 199 4.09 10.31 13.49
C LYS A 199 4.36 8.93 14.10
N VAL A 200 3.60 8.49 15.11
CA VAL A 200 3.76 7.14 15.67
C VAL A 200 2.94 6.20 14.81
N ASP A 201 3.61 5.53 13.89
CA ASP A 201 3.00 4.46 13.11
C ASP A 201 2.61 3.32 14.07
N VAL A 202 1.35 2.90 14.04
CA VAL A 202 0.94 1.65 14.71
C VAL A 202 1.47 0.50 13.88
N ILE A 203 2.43 -0.25 14.42
CA ILE A 203 3.08 -1.35 13.71
C ILE A 203 2.49 -2.68 14.16
N TYR A 204 1.94 -3.43 13.21
CA TYR A 204 1.55 -4.83 13.38
C TYR A 204 2.63 -5.72 12.76
N ASP A 205 3.57 -6.15 13.60
CA ASP A 205 4.77 -6.92 13.23
C ASP A 205 4.67 -8.43 13.54
N LYS A 206 3.47 -8.89 13.92
CA LYS A 206 3.17 -10.29 14.22
C LYS A 206 1.84 -10.69 13.62
N ALA A 207 1.74 -11.96 13.24
CA ALA A 207 0.47 -12.55 12.83
C ALA A 207 -0.57 -12.43 13.96
N GLY A 208 -1.82 -12.13 13.60
CA GLY A 208 -2.89 -11.95 14.58
C GLY A 208 -4.10 -11.24 14.02
N THR A 209 -5.10 -11.07 14.88
CA THR A 209 -6.28 -10.24 14.61
C THR A 209 -6.22 -9.01 15.50
N TYR A 210 -6.37 -7.84 14.89
CA TYR A 210 -6.23 -6.54 15.55
C TYR A 210 -7.47 -5.69 15.31
N GLY A 211 -7.88 -4.94 16.33
CA GLY A 211 -9.13 -4.21 16.39
C GLY A 211 -10.27 -5.00 17.05
N PRO A 212 -11.37 -4.31 17.43
CA PRO A 212 -12.42 -4.88 18.26
C PRO A 212 -13.24 -5.93 17.50
N ALA A 213 -13.80 -6.92 18.21
CA ALA A 213 -14.70 -7.92 17.61
C ALA A 213 -16.03 -7.33 17.13
N SER A 214 -16.41 -6.18 17.68
CA SER A 214 -17.64 -5.44 17.36
C SER A 214 -17.45 -3.96 17.66
N GLY A 215 -18.19 -3.09 16.98
CA GLY A 215 -18.02 -1.64 17.08
C GLY A 215 -16.93 -1.16 16.15
N SER A 216 -16.30 -0.03 16.47
CA SER A 216 -15.19 0.52 15.69
C SER A 216 -14.18 1.17 16.62
N GLU A 217 -12.89 0.98 16.36
CA GLU A 217 -11.79 1.66 17.04
C GLU A 217 -11.10 2.64 16.08
N GLU A 218 -10.71 3.80 16.59
CA GLU A 218 -10.07 4.85 15.80
C GLU A 218 -8.56 4.89 16.06
N ILE A 219 -7.76 4.82 15.00
CA ILE A 219 -6.30 5.01 15.00
C ILE A 219 -6.00 6.38 14.37
N LYS A 220 -5.46 7.29 15.18
CA LYS A 220 -5.18 8.69 14.77
C LYS A 220 -3.98 8.83 13.81
N GLY A 221 -3.07 7.86 13.80
CA GLY A 221 -1.83 7.89 13.02
C GLY A 221 -1.87 6.96 11.80
N ASN A 222 -0.69 6.72 11.21
CA ASN A 222 -0.56 5.70 10.17
C ASN A 222 -0.53 4.30 10.79
N VAL A 223 -0.81 3.30 9.98
CA VAL A 223 -0.66 1.89 10.32
C VAL A 223 0.36 1.26 9.38
N ILE A 224 1.27 0.45 9.92
CA ILE A 224 2.20 -0.38 9.15
C ILE A 224 1.96 -1.85 9.51
N ILE A 225 1.65 -2.66 8.52
CA ILE A 225 1.61 -4.12 8.63
C ILE A 225 2.94 -4.64 8.11
N SER A 226 3.73 -5.29 8.96
CA SER A 226 5.07 -5.80 8.63
C SER A 226 5.23 -7.30 8.85
N ALA A 227 4.12 -8.01 9.08
CA ALA A 227 4.08 -9.46 9.16
C ALA A 227 2.91 -10.05 8.35
N ALA A 228 3.12 -11.25 7.82
CA ALA A 228 2.07 -12.05 7.22
C ALA A 228 1.00 -12.49 8.23
N LYS A 229 -0.18 -12.83 7.74
CA LYS A 229 -1.35 -13.30 8.52
C LYS A 229 -1.84 -12.28 9.54
N VAL A 230 -1.72 -11.00 9.19
CA VAL A 230 -2.32 -9.89 9.95
C VAL A 230 -3.74 -9.68 9.43
N ASN A 231 -4.69 -9.69 10.35
CA ASN A 231 -6.11 -9.45 10.10
C ASN A 231 -6.50 -8.19 10.86
N LEU A 232 -6.67 -7.07 10.15
CA LEU A 232 -7.24 -5.87 10.73
C LEU A 232 -8.76 -5.95 10.65
N GLN A 233 -9.44 -5.59 11.74
CA GLN A 233 -10.90 -5.56 11.76
C GLN A 233 -11.49 -4.38 12.52
N ASN A 234 -12.59 -3.81 12.00
CA ASN A 234 -13.36 -2.78 12.69
C ASN A 234 -12.52 -1.55 13.10
N LEU A 235 -11.69 -1.06 12.18
CA LEU A 235 -10.77 0.05 12.42
C LEU A 235 -11.09 1.24 11.52
N VAL A 236 -11.00 2.45 12.07
CA VAL A 236 -10.91 3.70 11.31
C VAL A 236 -9.49 4.24 11.46
N ILE A 237 -8.73 4.26 10.37
CA ILE A 237 -7.37 4.77 10.31
C ILE A 237 -7.43 6.18 9.72
N GLU A 238 -7.16 7.19 10.54
CA GLU A 238 -7.14 8.59 10.11
C GLU A 238 -5.94 8.92 9.21
N GLY A 239 -4.83 8.18 9.37
CA GLY A 239 -3.63 8.29 8.53
C GLY A 239 -3.60 7.34 7.35
N ASN A 240 -2.37 7.04 6.89
CA ASN A 240 -2.12 6.09 5.82
C ASN A 240 -2.05 4.65 6.34
N LEU A 241 -2.33 3.69 5.48
CA LEU A 241 -2.07 2.27 5.73
C LEU A 241 -0.92 1.79 4.84
N THR A 242 0.08 1.13 5.41
CA THR A 242 1.18 0.51 4.66
C THR A 242 1.22 -0.99 4.91
N ILE A 243 1.14 -1.79 3.86
CA ILE A 243 1.50 -3.21 3.86
C ILE A 243 2.96 -3.29 3.43
N ASP A 244 3.85 -3.38 4.41
CA ASP A 244 5.30 -3.30 4.21
C ASP A 244 5.84 -4.53 3.48
N LYS A 245 6.96 -4.36 2.77
CA LYS A 245 7.67 -5.43 2.08
C LYS A 245 8.06 -6.60 3.00
N ALA A 246 8.19 -6.37 4.32
CA ALA A 246 8.46 -7.41 5.31
C ALA A 246 7.35 -8.48 5.39
N VAL A 247 6.14 -8.18 4.91
CA VAL A 247 5.08 -9.19 4.72
C VAL A 247 5.50 -10.28 3.71
N GLY A 248 6.42 -9.96 2.79
CA GLY A 248 6.94 -10.90 1.79
C GLY A 248 5.83 -11.35 0.83
N ASP A 249 5.68 -12.67 0.66
CA ASP A 249 4.62 -13.28 -0.15
C ASP A 249 3.38 -13.67 0.69
N GLY A 250 3.32 -13.23 1.96
CA GLY A 250 2.24 -13.55 2.88
C GLY A 250 0.90 -12.87 2.56
N ASP A 251 -0.12 -13.22 3.35
CA ASP A 251 -1.46 -12.69 3.27
C ASP A 251 -1.78 -11.65 4.36
N VAL A 252 -2.69 -10.72 4.05
CA VAL A 252 -3.21 -9.66 4.91
C VAL A 252 -4.70 -9.48 4.63
N HIS A 253 -5.49 -9.41 5.70
CA HIS A 253 -6.93 -9.22 5.60
C HIS A 253 -7.34 -7.90 6.27
N LEU A 254 -8.10 -7.09 5.56
CA LEU A 254 -8.66 -5.82 6.00
C LEU A 254 -10.18 -5.97 5.98
N LYS A 255 -10.78 -6.12 7.16
CA LYS A 255 -12.23 -6.37 7.30
C LYS A 255 -12.92 -5.23 8.02
N GLN A 256 -13.86 -4.54 7.40
CA GLN A 256 -14.50 -3.37 8.01
C GLN A 256 -13.45 -2.33 8.44
N VAL A 257 -12.46 -2.09 7.58
CA VAL A 257 -11.40 -1.11 7.80
C VAL A 257 -11.66 0.10 6.91
N THR A 258 -11.67 1.29 7.51
CA THR A 258 -11.76 2.56 6.79
C THR A 258 -10.42 3.28 6.88
N VAL A 259 -9.76 3.54 5.75
CA VAL A 259 -8.53 4.32 5.67
C VAL A 259 -8.87 5.70 5.10
N LYS A 260 -8.67 6.75 5.89
CA LYS A 260 -8.90 8.15 5.47
C LYS A 260 -7.77 8.71 4.62
N GLY A 261 -6.54 8.24 4.83
CA GLY A 261 -5.39 8.53 3.99
C GLY A 261 -5.27 7.61 2.78
N ASP A 262 -4.05 7.50 2.26
CA ASP A 262 -3.68 6.60 1.17
C ASP A 262 -3.25 5.22 1.71
N THR A 263 -3.45 4.18 0.91
CA THR A 263 -2.96 2.82 1.20
C THR A 263 -1.77 2.49 0.31
N TYR A 264 -0.71 1.91 0.88
CA TYR A 264 0.51 1.53 0.18
C TYR A 264 0.74 0.03 0.33
N ILE A 265 0.88 -0.69 -0.78
CA ILE A 265 1.06 -2.13 -0.80
C ILE A 265 2.41 -2.46 -1.44
N TYR A 266 3.36 -2.83 -0.59
CA TYR A 266 4.71 -3.27 -0.95
C TYR A 266 4.93 -4.76 -0.71
N GLY A 267 4.18 -5.35 0.22
CA GLY A 267 4.17 -6.78 0.53
C GLY A 267 2.87 -7.48 0.12
N GLY A 268 2.94 -8.79 -0.07
CA GLY A 268 1.85 -9.63 -0.57
C GLY A 268 2.32 -10.52 -1.71
N GLY A 269 1.90 -11.79 -1.70
CA GLY A 269 2.12 -12.72 -2.79
C GLY A 269 0.94 -12.85 -3.76
N LYS A 270 0.72 -14.06 -4.28
CA LYS A 270 -0.36 -14.39 -5.21
C LYS A 270 -1.73 -14.63 -4.55
N ASP A 271 -1.77 -14.70 -3.22
CA ASP A 271 -2.95 -15.03 -2.41
C ASP A 271 -3.10 -14.03 -1.24
N SER A 272 -2.94 -12.74 -1.50
CA SER A 272 -2.36 -11.87 -0.47
C SER A 272 -3.27 -10.84 0.19
N VAL A 273 -3.83 -9.87 -0.53
CA VAL A 273 -4.40 -8.69 0.13
C VAL A 273 -5.91 -8.67 -0.06
N TYR A 274 -6.64 -8.85 1.03
CA TYR A 274 -8.09 -8.96 1.03
C TYR A 274 -8.71 -7.71 1.65
N PHE A 275 -9.56 -7.04 0.88
CA PHE A 275 -10.45 -5.98 1.35
C PHE A 275 -11.86 -6.53 1.43
N ILE A 276 -12.41 -6.52 2.65
CA ILE A 276 -13.73 -7.08 2.98
C ILE A 276 -14.51 -5.99 3.70
N ASP A 277 -15.64 -5.57 3.16
CA ASP A 277 -16.46 -4.49 3.72
C ASP A 277 -15.65 -3.22 4.09
N SER A 278 -14.61 -2.89 3.32
CA SER A 278 -13.62 -1.87 3.68
C SER A 278 -13.67 -0.65 2.77
N GLN A 279 -13.19 0.51 3.25
CA GLN A 279 -13.19 1.75 2.48
C GLN A 279 -11.78 2.35 2.44
N THR A 280 -11.27 2.67 1.26
CA THR A 280 -9.96 3.31 1.10
C THR A 280 -9.96 4.40 0.04
N GLY A 281 -9.10 5.40 0.22
CA GLY A 281 -8.77 6.40 -0.80
C GLY A 281 -7.94 5.80 -1.93
N ARG A 282 -6.80 6.42 -2.25
CA ARG A 282 -5.91 5.88 -3.29
C ARG A 282 -5.10 4.72 -2.71
N THR A 283 -4.98 3.66 -3.49
CA THR A 283 -4.21 2.46 -3.16
C THR A 283 -3.05 2.29 -4.13
N TYR A 284 -1.83 2.52 -3.67
CA TYR A 284 -0.60 2.38 -4.45
C TYR A 284 -0.06 0.95 -4.34
N VAL A 285 0.23 0.32 -5.48
CA VAL A 285 0.75 -1.05 -5.54
C VAL A 285 2.13 -1.04 -6.20
N LEU A 286 3.16 -1.36 -5.42
CA LEU A 286 4.54 -1.41 -5.88
C LEU A 286 5.29 -2.59 -5.24
N LYS A 287 5.39 -3.69 -5.97
CA LYS A 287 6.23 -4.83 -5.62
C LYS A 287 7.21 -5.10 -6.76
N ASP A 288 8.49 -4.92 -6.50
CA ASP A 288 9.57 -5.05 -7.47
C ASP A 288 10.07 -6.49 -7.62
N ASP A 289 9.72 -7.38 -6.67
CA ASP A 289 10.19 -8.77 -6.61
C ASP A 289 9.10 -9.82 -6.90
N GLY A 290 7.89 -9.43 -7.31
CA GLY A 290 6.85 -10.40 -7.68
C GLY A 290 5.45 -9.82 -7.87
N PRO A 291 4.47 -10.64 -8.27
CA PRO A 291 3.08 -10.20 -8.43
C PRO A 291 2.35 -10.14 -7.09
N ILE A 292 1.47 -9.14 -6.94
CA ILE A 292 0.49 -9.04 -5.85
C ILE A 292 -0.88 -9.47 -6.36
N ARG A 293 -1.69 -10.13 -5.52
CA ARG A 293 -3.15 -10.25 -5.72
C ARG A 293 -3.92 -9.42 -4.69
N ILE A 294 -4.84 -8.60 -5.18
CA ILE A 294 -5.83 -7.85 -4.41
C ILE A 294 -7.19 -8.49 -4.66
N VAL A 295 -7.91 -8.79 -3.59
CA VAL A 295 -9.27 -9.31 -3.62
C VAL A 295 -10.19 -8.32 -2.90
N VAL A 296 -11.26 -7.91 -3.58
CA VAL A 296 -12.25 -6.93 -3.10
C VAL A 296 -13.59 -7.65 -2.98
N SER A 297 -14.26 -7.52 -1.83
CA SER A 297 -15.51 -8.26 -1.56
C SER A 297 -16.44 -7.53 -0.60
N GLY A 298 -17.69 -7.97 -0.53
CA GLY A 298 -18.71 -7.40 0.36
C GLY A 298 -19.02 -5.95 -0.02
N THR A 299 -19.15 -5.06 0.97
CA THR A 299 -19.44 -3.63 0.72
C THR A 299 -18.18 -2.78 0.51
N THR A 300 -17.11 -3.37 -0.02
CA THR A 300 -15.83 -2.65 -0.17
C THR A 300 -15.90 -1.57 -1.25
N GLU A 301 -15.26 -0.43 -0.98
CA GLU A 301 -15.11 0.70 -1.89
C GLU A 301 -13.65 1.17 -1.92
N ILE A 302 -13.03 1.19 -3.10
CA ILE A 302 -11.68 1.70 -3.35
C ILE A 302 -11.77 2.79 -4.40
N ASN A 303 -11.38 4.02 -4.05
CA ASN A 303 -11.47 5.17 -4.96
C ASN A 303 -10.56 5.02 -6.19
N GLU A 304 -9.28 4.68 -6.00
CA GLU A 304 -8.40 4.46 -7.14
C GLU A 304 -7.27 3.49 -6.78
N ILE A 305 -7.03 2.49 -7.63
CA ILE A 305 -5.80 1.68 -7.58
C ILE A 305 -4.76 2.30 -8.52
N ILE A 306 -3.61 2.67 -7.96
CA ILE A 306 -2.44 3.16 -8.71
C ILE A 306 -1.42 2.02 -8.80
N ALA A 307 -1.46 1.29 -9.91
CA ALA A 307 -0.56 0.17 -10.17
C ALA A 307 0.80 0.66 -10.70
N GLN A 308 1.83 0.54 -9.87
CA GLN A 308 3.22 0.89 -10.17
C GLN A 308 4.09 -0.35 -10.46
N SER A 309 3.56 -1.54 -10.22
CA SER A 309 4.09 -2.85 -10.63
C SER A 309 2.97 -3.73 -11.22
N GLY A 310 3.30 -4.97 -11.57
CA GLY A 310 2.28 -5.95 -11.96
C GLY A 310 1.36 -6.31 -10.78
N VAL A 311 0.06 -6.49 -11.05
CA VAL A 311 -0.94 -6.80 -10.03
C VAL A 311 -2.10 -7.60 -10.64
N THR A 312 -2.65 -8.52 -9.85
CA THR A 312 -3.96 -9.13 -10.09
C THR A 312 -4.99 -8.49 -9.19
N VAL A 313 -6.11 -8.07 -9.76
CA VAL A 313 -7.23 -7.48 -9.05
C VAL A 313 -8.47 -8.31 -9.35
N GLU A 314 -9.19 -8.68 -8.30
CA GLU A 314 -10.35 -9.57 -8.38
C GLU A 314 -11.46 -9.06 -7.49
N GLU A 315 -12.66 -8.91 -8.05
CA GLU A 315 -13.88 -8.61 -7.30
C GLU A 315 -14.65 -9.92 -7.10
N VAL A 316 -14.95 -10.26 -5.85
CA VAL A 316 -15.61 -11.52 -5.46
C VAL A 316 -16.75 -11.21 -4.52
N ASP A 317 -17.96 -11.71 -4.82
CA ASP A 317 -19.15 -11.53 -3.97
C ASP A 317 -19.35 -10.06 -3.54
N LEU A 318 -19.14 -9.15 -4.48
CA LEU A 318 -19.21 -7.71 -4.25
C LEU A 318 -20.67 -7.26 -4.16
N ALA A 319 -20.97 -6.52 -3.10
CA ALA A 319 -22.26 -5.88 -2.87
C ALA A 319 -22.17 -4.34 -2.81
N GLY A 320 -20.96 -3.79 -2.65
CA GLY A 320 -20.67 -2.34 -2.74
C GLY A 320 -20.26 -1.91 -4.15
N GLU A 321 -19.75 -0.68 -4.27
CA GLU A 321 -19.32 -0.11 -5.56
C GLU A 321 -18.01 -0.71 -6.09
N GLY A 322 -17.19 -1.36 -5.24
CA GLY A 322 -15.94 -1.98 -5.67
C GLY A 322 -14.86 -0.94 -5.96
N ILE A 323 -14.22 -1.06 -7.11
CA ILE A 323 -13.12 -0.18 -7.52
C ILE A 323 -13.63 0.86 -8.51
N GLU A 324 -13.59 2.14 -8.14
CA GLU A 324 -14.04 3.23 -9.01
C GLU A 324 -13.07 3.43 -10.20
N GLY A 325 -11.76 3.45 -9.94
CA GLY A 325 -10.75 3.67 -10.98
C GLY A 325 -9.45 2.90 -10.81
N ILE A 326 -8.76 2.69 -11.93
CA ILE A 326 -7.41 2.12 -11.97
C ILE A 326 -6.51 2.98 -12.85
N THR A 327 -5.37 3.39 -12.32
CA THR A 327 -4.30 4.08 -13.06
C THR A 327 -3.02 3.26 -13.05
N ILE A 328 -2.43 3.05 -14.21
CA ILE A 328 -1.17 2.30 -14.37
C ILE A 328 -0.03 3.27 -14.67
N ASP A 329 0.85 3.46 -13.69
CA ASP A 329 2.02 4.34 -13.73
C ASP A 329 3.26 3.62 -13.16
N LYS A 330 3.68 2.59 -13.90
CA LYS A 330 4.81 1.70 -13.63
C LYS A 330 6.06 2.46 -13.16
N LYS A 331 6.59 2.02 -12.01
CA LYS A 331 7.88 2.46 -11.42
C LYS A 331 8.95 1.36 -11.38
N VAL A 332 8.63 0.16 -11.88
CA VAL A 332 9.56 -0.96 -12.00
C VAL A 332 10.11 -1.11 -13.42
N ASP A 333 11.27 -1.74 -13.54
CA ASP A 333 11.87 -2.10 -14.82
C ASP A 333 11.12 -3.25 -15.51
N GLY A 334 11.28 -3.34 -16.83
CA GLY A 334 10.67 -4.40 -17.63
C GLY A 334 9.18 -4.19 -17.93
N ASN A 335 8.55 -5.22 -18.49
CA ASN A 335 7.11 -5.18 -18.79
C ASN A 335 6.31 -5.65 -17.58
N ILE A 336 5.14 -5.05 -17.36
CA ILE A 336 4.22 -5.46 -16.30
C ILE A 336 2.93 -6.01 -16.88
N GLU A 337 2.31 -6.89 -16.12
CA GLU A 337 1.00 -7.45 -16.43
C GLU A 337 -0.01 -7.04 -15.35
N ILE A 338 -1.18 -6.58 -15.80
CA ILE A 338 -2.32 -6.21 -14.95
C ILE A 338 -3.43 -7.20 -15.27
N ASN A 339 -3.83 -7.99 -14.29
CA ASN A 339 -4.86 -9.01 -14.45
C ASN A 339 -6.14 -8.56 -13.73
N LEU A 340 -7.20 -8.33 -14.48
CA LEU A 340 -8.51 -7.92 -13.96
C LEU A 340 -9.47 -9.11 -14.10
N LYS A 341 -10.13 -9.48 -13.00
CA LYS A 341 -11.05 -10.61 -12.93
C LYS A 341 -12.37 -10.22 -12.28
N GLY A 342 -13.45 -10.25 -13.06
CA GLY A 342 -14.76 -9.79 -12.62
C GLY A 342 -14.82 -8.32 -12.21
N VAL A 343 -13.81 -7.52 -12.59
CA VAL A 343 -13.65 -6.13 -12.13
C VAL A 343 -14.49 -5.19 -12.99
N ASN A 344 -15.30 -4.35 -12.36
CA ASN A 344 -16.04 -3.30 -13.05
C ASN A 344 -15.55 -1.91 -12.63
N VAL A 345 -14.95 -1.15 -13.57
CA VAL A 345 -14.35 0.16 -13.26
C VAL A 345 -14.92 1.26 -14.15
N GLU A 346 -15.11 2.45 -13.56
CA GLU A 346 -15.50 3.64 -14.31
C GLU A 346 -14.38 4.11 -15.24
N SER A 347 -13.13 4.04 -14.75
CA SER A 347 -11.96 4.50 -15.50
C SER A 347 -10.75 3.59 -15.35
N LEU A 348 -10.15 3.23 -16.50
CA LEU A 348 -8.81 2.63 -16.57
C LEU A 348 -7.88 3.57 -17.34
N LYS A 349 -6.74 3.95 -16.77
CA LYS A 349 -5.75 4.83 -17.41
C LYS A 349 -4.39 4.16 -17.53
N ILE A 350 -3.79 4.21 -18.73
CA ILE A 350 -2.45 3.70 -18.99
C ILE A 350 -1.49 4.87 -19.23
N ASN A 351 -0.63 5.17 -18.25
CA ASN A 351 0.29 6.31 -18.31
C ASN A 351 1.75 5.92 -18.61
N THR A 352 2.02 4.62 -18.76
CA THR A 352 3.36 4.06 -18.97
C THR A 352 3.38 2.99 -20.06
N ALA A 353 4.53 2.78 -20.70
CA ALA A 353 4.68 1.77 -21.74
C ALA A 353 5.08 0.39 -21.18
N GLY A 354 4.92 -0.65 -22.00
CA GLY A 354 5.29 -2.02 -21.62
C GLY A 354 4.28 -2.63 -20.65
N VAL A 355 3.00 -2.30 -20.83
CA VAL A 355 1.89 -2.81 -20.03
C VAL A 355 1.10 -3.81 -20.86
N THR A 356 0.81 -4.97 -20.28
CA THR A 356 -0.23 -5.89 -20.77
C THR A 356 -1.39 -5.89 -19.77
N VAL A 357 -2.59 -5.56 -20.20
CA VAL A 357 -3.82 -5.71 -19.41
C VAL A 357 -4.54 -6.98 -19.86
N ARG A 358 -4.93 -7.83 -18.93
CA ARG A 358 -5.72 -9.04 -19.17
C ARG A 358 -7.06 -8.93 -18.46
N THR A 359 -8.13 -9.24 -19.18
CA THR A 359 -9.49 -9.19 -18.67
C THR A 359 -10.21 -10.52 -18.91
N ASP A 360 -11.02 -10.96 -17.95
CA ASP A 360 -11.94 -12.07 -18.16
C ASP A 360 -13.28 -11.59 -18.75
N GLY A 361 -14.23 -12.50 -18.99
CA GLY A 361 -15.52 -12.18 -19.61
C GLY A 361 -16.43 -11.29 -18.76
N ASP A 362 -16.21 -11.29 -17.45
CA ASP A 362 -17.05 -10.57 -16.48
C ASP A 362 -16.52 -9.16 -16.17
N THR A 363 -15.28 -8.86 -16.60
CA THR A 363 -14.68 -7.53 -16.45
C THR A 363 -15.29 -6.51 -17.40
N VAL A 364 -15.70 -5.34 -16.87
CA VAL A 364 -16.19 -4.19 -17.64
C VAL A 364 -15.37 -2.93 -17.33
N ILE A 365 -14.93 -2.25 -18.39
CA ILE A 365 -14.22 -0.97 -18.31
C ILE A 365 -15.08 0.07 -19.05
N ASP A 366 -15.59 1.05 -18.32
CA ASP A 366 -16.47 2.07 -18.90
C ASP A 366 -15.69 3.07 -19.76
N LYS A 367 -14.60 3.62 -19.22
CA LYS A 367 -13.72 4.55 -19.93
C LYS A 367 -12.27 4.13 -19.82
N LEU A 368 -11.69 3.74 -20.94
CA LEU A 368 -10.26 3.47 -21.08
C LEU A 368 -9.54 4.70 -21.66
N ALA A 369 -8.46 5.15 -21.03
CA ALA A 369 -7.54 6.12 -21.61
C ALA A 369 -6.14 5.51 -21.78
N VAL A 370 -5.64 5.42 -23.02
CA VAL A 370 -4.36 4.79 -23.33
C VAL A 370 -3.35 5.86 -23.74
N ASN A 371 -2.62 6.40 -22.76
CA ASN A 371 -1.65 7.48 -22.97
C ASN A 371 -0.26 7.00 -23.37
N LYS A 372 0.02 5.70 -23.22
CA LYS A 372 1.26 5.03 -23.64
C LYS A 372 0.96 3.65 -24.21
N LYS A 373 1.88 3.14 -25.04
CA LYS A 373 1.76 1.85 -25.72
C LYS A 373 1.47 0.71 -24.74
N ALA A 374 0.37 0.00 -24.97
CA ALA A 374 -0.05 -1.16 -24.17
C ALA A 374 -0.82 -2.19 -25.01
N ASP A 375 -0.81 -3.43 -24.52
CA ASP A 375 -1.54 -4.55 -25.10
C ASP A 375 -2.72 -4.92 -24.18
N PHE A 376 -3.91 -5.07 -24.76
CA PHE A 376 -5.12 -5.50 -24.06
C PHE A 376 -5.52 -6.88 -24.56
N ARG A 377 -5.64 -7.83 -23.63
CA ARG A 377 -5.89 -9.25 -23.91
C ARG A 377 -7.08 -9.76 -23.12
N GLY A 378 -7.69 -10.82 -23.61
CA GLY A 378 -8.85 -11.44 -23.00
C GLY A 378 -10.20 -10.92 -23.53
N SER A 379 -11.27 -11.28 -22.83
CA SER A 379 -12.64 -11.22 -23.35
C SER A 379 -13.52 -10.13 -22.72
N GLY A 380 -12.97 -9.33 -21.80
CA GLY A 380 -13.71 -8.28 -21.10
C GLY A 380 -14.28 -7.21 -22.02
N THR A 381 -15.20 -6.42 -21.51
CA THR A 381 -15.88 -5.38 -22.29
C THR A 381 -15.27 -4.02 -21.99
N ILE A 382 -14.85 -3.31 -23.04
CA ILE A 382 -14.41 -1.92 -22.94
C ILE A 382 -15.44 -1.09 -23.69
N LYS A 383 -16.26 -0.31 -22.97
CA LYS A 383 -17.37 0.45 -23.59
C LYS A 383 -16.83 1.59 -24.44
N TYR A 384 -15.86 2.34 -23.91
CA TYR A 384 -15.29 3.49 -24.61
C TYR A 384 -13.78 3.59 -24.37
N ALA A 385 -13.00 3.81 -25.44
CA ALA A 385 -11.55 4.00 -25.35
C ALA A 385 -11.05 5.30 -26.03
N TYR A 386 -10.26 6.08 -25.31
CA TYR A 386 -9.45 7.19 -25.86
C TYR A 386 -8.02 6.70 -26.12
N ILE A 387 -7.60 6.68 -27.39
CA ILE A 387 -6.29 6.17 -27.82
C ILE A 387 -5.36 7.34 -28.12
N ASN A 388 -4.39 7.56 -27.24
CA ASN A 388 -3.45 8.68 -27.30
C ASN A 388 -2.00 8.23 -27.61
N ALA A 389 -1.79 6.95 -27.91
CA ALA A 389 -0.47 6.38 -28.20
C ALA A 389 -0.49 5.39 -29.36
N ASP A 390 0.60 5.38 -30.12
CA ASP A 390 0.84 4.41 -31.19
C ASP A 390 1.07 2.99 -30.66
N GLY A 391 0.70 2.01 -31.47
CA GLY A 391 1.03 0.60 -31.22
C GLY A 391 0.20 -0.06 -30.12
N VAL A 392 -0.96 0.51 -29.80
CA VAL A 392 -1.95 -0.10 -28.89
C VAL A 392 -2.63 -1.28 -29.59
N THR A 393 -2.75 -2.40 -28.87
CA THR A 393 -3.38 -3.62 -29.42
C THR A 393 -4.52 -4.12 -28.54
N PHE A 394 -5.56 -4.68 -29.15
CA PHE A 394 -6.72 -5.26 -28.45
C PHE A 394 -7.07 -6.66 -28.99
N GLU A 395 -7.18 -7.65 -28.12
CA GLU A 395 -7.70 -8.97 -28.51
C GLU A 395 -9.21 -8.90 -28.81
N LYS A 396 -9.97 -8.20 -27.95
CA LYS A 396 -11.35 -7.78 -28.20
C LYS A 396 -11.39 -6.25 -28.28
N MET A 397 -11.82 -5.72 -29.42
CA MET A 397 -11.89 -4.27 -29.64
C MET A 397 -12.88 -3.60 -28.67
N PRO A 398 -12.62 -2.35 -28.24
CA PRO A 398 -13.62 -1.54 -27.55
C PRO A 398 -14.90 -1.37 -28.39
N GLU A 399 -16.04 -1.22 -27.73
CA GLU A 399 -17.32 -0.98 -28.42
C GLU A 399 -17.29 0.35 -29.18
N LYS A 400 -16.65 1.37 -28.59
CA LYS A 400 -16.37 2.66 -29.21
C LYS A 400 -14.95 3.10 -28.88
N TYR A 401 -14.29 3.78 -29.82
CA TYR A 401 -13.02 4.41 -29.54
C TYR A 401 -12.83 5.70 -30.34
N GLU A 402 -12.03 6.61 -29.77
CA GLU A 402 -11.51 7.80 -30.42
C GLU A 402 -9.98 7.74 -30.45
N VAL A 403 -9.39 8.32 -31.48
CA VAL A 403 -7.94 8.34 -31.69
C VAL A 403 -7.50 9.80 -31.75
N ALA A 404 -6.49 10.15 -30.95
CA ALA A 404 -5.93 11.49 -30.95
C ALA A 404 -5.31 11.85 -32.32
N GLU A 405 -5.24 13.15 -32.61
CA GLU A 405 -4.65 13.64 -33.85
C GLU A 405 -3.19 13.16 -34.01
N GLY A 406 -2.85 12.62 -35.18
CA GLY A 406 -1.52 12.10 -35.48
C GLY A 406 -1.19 10.72 -34.90
N VAL A 407 -2.11 10.10 -34.13
CA VAL A 407 -1.95 8.73 -33.60
C VAL A 407 -2.55 7.70 -34.56
N LYS A 408 -1.89 6.56 -34.70
CA LYS A 408 -2.39 5.45 -35.53
C LYS A 408 -3.53 4.72 -34.83
N PRO A 409 -4.58 4.29 -35.56
CA PRO A 409 -5.65 3.47 -34.99
C PRO A 409 -5.11 2.23 -34.28
N PRO A 410 -5.74 1.79 -33.18
CA PRO A 410 -5.35 0.57 -32.49
C PRO A 410 -5.56 -0.64 -33.42
N THR A 411 -4.76 -1.69 -33.21
CA THR A 411 -4.81 -2.90 -34.04
C THR A 411 -5.35 -4.08 -33.24
N ILE A 412 -5.98 -5.03 -33.93
CA ILE A 412 -6.37 -6.28 -33.27
C ILE A 412 -5.10 -7.03 -32.88
N TYR A 413 -4.95 -7.32 -31.60
CA TYR A 413 -3.95 -8.26 -31.12
C TYR A 413 -4.27 -9.62 -31.74
N ARG A 414 -3.49 -9.96 -32.75
CA ARG A 414 -3.41 -11.31 -33.26
C ARG A 414 -2.17 -11.88 -32.60
N PRO A 415 -2.27 -12.90 -31.73
CA PRO A 415 -1.07 -13.60 -31.30
C PRO A 415 -0.32 -13.95 -32.58
N SER A 416 0.92 -13.52 -32.68
CA SER A 416 1.64 -13.61 -33.94
C SER A 416 1.64 -15.07 -34.39
N SER A 417 0.85 -15.36 -35.42
CA SER A 417 1.18 -16.37 -36.42
C SER A 417 2.37 -15.83 -37.20
N GLY A 418 3.48 -15.59 -36.50
CA GLY A 418 4.75 -15.32 -37.14
C GLY A 418 5.12 -16.59 -37.87
N GLY A 419 5.27 -16.48 -39.19
CA GLY A 419 6.03 -17.43 -40.00
C GLY A 419 7.50 -17.42 -39.58
N GLY A 420 7.74 -17.92 -38.37
CA GLY A 420 9.01 -18.26 -37.77
C GLY A 420 8.65 -19.35 -36.78
N GLY A 421 8.93 -20.61 -37.13
CA GLY A 421 8.35 -21.78 -36.48
C GLY A 421 8.43 -21.72 -34.95
N ILE A 422 7.27 -21.63 -34.30
CA ILE A 422 7.07 -22.44 -33.10
C ILE A 422 7.37 -23.86 -33.54
N SER A 423 8.49 -24.43 -33.09
CA SER A 423 8.68 -25.88 -33.15
C SER A 423 7.54 -26.47 -32.34
N LYS A 424 6.44 -26.78 -33.02
CA LYS A 424 5.38 -27.61 -32.46
C LYS A 424 6.07 -28.85 -31.94
N VAL A 425 5.79 -29.21 -30.69
CA VAL A 425 6.43 -30.36 -30.09
C VAL A 425 5.89 -31.59 -30.80
N ALA A 426 6.75 -32.33 -31.49
CA ALA A 426 6.34 -33.52 -32.20
C ALA A 426 5.87 -34.57 -31.18
N VAL A 427 4.72 -35.21 -31.45
CA VAL A 427 4.37 -36.46 -30.78
C VAL A 427 5.46 -37.46 -31.12
N SER A 428 6.28 -37.80 -30.13
CA SER A 428 7.51 -38.56 -30.35
C SER A 428 7.24 -40.06 -30.37
N ALA A 429 6.30 -40.53 -29.54
CA ALA A 429 5.91 -41.92 -29.46
C ALA A 429 4.45 -42.09 -29.03
N ILE A 430 3.90 -43.25 -29.36
CA ILE A 430 2.61 -43.74 -28.88
C ILE A 430 2.75 -45.22 -28.59
N SER A 431 2.28 -45.66 -27.42
CA SER A 431 2.17 -47.08 -27.07
C SER A 431 0.74 -47.40 -26.66
N VAL A 432 0.39 -48.69 -26.72
CA VAL A 432 -0.88 -49.22 -26.24
C VAL A 432 -0.59 -50.10 -25.03
N GLU A 433 -1.35 -49.91 -23.96
CA GLU A 433 -1.35 -50.79 -22.79
C GLU A 433 -2.71 -51.47 -22.65
N GLY A 434 -2.71 -52.70 -22.16
CA GLY A 434 -3.92 -53.51 -21.98
C GLY A 434 -3.69 -54.95 -22.45
N VAL A 435 -4.75 -55.76 -22.34
CA VAL A 435 -4.74 -57.15 -22.80
C VAL A 435 -5.56 -57.24 -24.08
N ALA A 436 -4.99 -57.82 -25.14
CA ALA A 436 -5.68 -58.00 -26.42
C ALA A 436 -6.70 -59.15 -26.36
N LYS A 437 -7.80 -58.93 -25.63
CA LYS A 437 -8.89 -59.90 -25.42
C LYS A 437 -10.23 -59.19 -25.51
N VAL A 438 -11.21 -59.84 -26.13
CA VAL A 438 -12.59 -59.32 -26.24
C VAL A 438 -13.12 -58.94 -24.85
N GLY A 439 -13.70 -57.73 -24.76
CA GLY A 439 -14.21 -57.14 -23.54
C GLY A 439 -13.19 -56.36 -22.70
N GLU A 440 -11.89 -56.50 -22.97
CA GLU A 440 -10.83 -55.76 -22.26
C GLU A 440 -10.61 -54.37 -22.90
N THR A 441 -10.12 -53.43 -22.08
CA THR A 441 -9.82 -52.06 -22.51
C THR A 441 -8.35 -51.90 -22.88
N LEU A 442 -8.09 -51.38 -24.07
CA LEU A 442 -6.80 -50.87 -24.50
C LEU A 442 -6.71 -49.37 -24.23
N THR A 443 -5.55 -48.89 -23.77
CA THR A 443 -5.29 -47.50 -23.42
C THR A 443 -4.09 -46.96 -24.20
N ALA A 444 -4.27 -45.85 -24.90
CA ALA A 444 -3.21 -45.16 -25.61
C ALA A 444 -2.38 -44.26 -24.67
N LYS A 445 -1.05 -44.40 -24.72
CA LYS A 445 -0.08 -43.54 -24.01
C LYS A 445 0.76 -42.74 -24.99
N VAL A 446 0.60 -41.41 -24.96
CA VAL A 446 1.25 -40.46 -25.86
C VAL A 446 2.47 -39.84 -25.18
N THR A 447 3.57 -39.70 -25.92
CA THR A 447 4.77 -38.98 -25.50
C THR A 447 4.96 -37.72 -26.35
N PRO A 448 5.18 -36.54 -25.74
CA PRO A 448 5.31 -36.27 -24.29
C PRO A 448 3.97 -36.36 -23.53
N THR A 449 4.04 -36.62 -22.23
CA THR A 449 2.86 -36.68 -21.35
C THR A 449 2.16 -35.32 -21.32
N GLY A 450 0.82 -35.33 -21.46
CA GLY A 450 0.03 -34.10 -21.56
C GLY A 450 -0.10 -33.54 -22.98
N ALA A 451 0.42 -34.25 -24.00
CA ALA A 451 0.18 -33.89 -25.39
C ALA A 451 -1.32 -33.90 -25.74
N THR A 452 -1.79 -32.81 -26.33
CA THR A 452 -3.14 -32.72 -26.91
C THR A 452 -3.14 -33.40 -28.28
N VAL A 453 -3.94 -34.45 -28.45
CA VAL A 453 -4.02 -35.25 -29.68
C VAL A 453 -5.46 -35.67 -29.98
N ASN A 454 -5.74 -35.94 -31.26
CA ASN A 454 -6.92 -36.70 -31.69
C ASN A 454 -6.54 -38.19 -31.82
N TYR A 455 -7.41 -39.10 -31.38
CA TYR A 455 -7.21 -40.55 -31.48
C TYR A 455 -8.08 -41.12 -32.60
N GLN A 456 -7.59 -42.19 -33.24
CA GLN A 456 -8.36 -43.06 -34.13
C GLN A 456 -7.82 -44.48 -33.99
N TRP A 457 -8.63 -45.39 -33.46
CA TRP A 457 -8.28 -46.82 -33.41
C TRP A 457 -8.51 -47.46 -34.78
N GLN A 458 -7.60 -48.37 -35.13
CA GLN A 458 -7.58 -49.04 -36.43
C GLN A 458 -7.41 -50.54 -36.24
N ALA A 459 -8.02 -51.31 -37.13
CA ALA A 459 -7.87 -52.75 -37.20
C ALA A 459 -7.34 -53.16 -38.58
N ARG A 460 -6.63 -54.29 -38.62
CA ARG A 460 -6.17 -54.92 -39.86
C ARG A 460 -6.20 -56.42 -39.71
N ALA A 461 -6.64 -57.14 -40.74
CA ALA A 461 -6.52 -58.61 -40.76
C ALA A 461 -5.05 -59.05 -40.59
N ASP A 462 -4.81 -60.20 -39.96
CA ASP A 462 -3.43 -60.63 -39.66
C ASP A 462 -2.55 -60.80 -40.92
N ASP A 463 -3.17 -61.18 -42.05
CA ASP A 463 -2.57 -61.29 -43.38
C ASP A 463 -2.77 -60.04 -44.27
N GLY A 464 -3.46 -59.01 -43.77
CA GLY A 464 -3.83 -57.82 -44.51
C GLY A 464 -2.72 -56.77 -44.59
N THR A 465 -2.76 -55.92 -45.63
CA THR A 465 -1.79 -54.83 -45.83
C THR A 465 -2.34 -53.44 -45.47
N THR A 466 -3.66 -53.29 -45.29
CA THR A 466 -4.34 -52.00 -45.09
C THR A 466 -4.94 -51.89 -43.68
N TRP A 467 -4.79 -50.74 -43.04
CA TRP A 467 -5.40 -50.47 -41.74
C TRP A 467 -6.68 -49.67 -41.92
N ASP A 468 -7.79 -50.21 -41.42
CA ASP A 468 -9.11 -49.59 -41.50
C ASP A 468 -9.47 -48.92 -40.17
N ASP A 469 -10.11 -47.76 -40.25
CA ASP A 469 -10.58 -47.03 -39.08
C ASP A 469 -11.76 -47.78 -38.44
N ILE A 470 -11.67 -48.05 -37.14
CA ILE A 470 -12.80 -48.56 -36.37
C ILE A 470 -13.75 -47.39 -36.13
N ALA A 471 -15.00 -47.52 -36.58
CA ALA A 471 -16.00 -46.47 -36.47
C ALA A 471 -16.16 -46.00 -35.02
N ASP A 472 -16.24 -44.68 -34.84
CA ASP A 472 -16.44 -43.97 -33.56
C ASP A 472 -15.37 -44.20 -32.47
N ALA A 473 -14.34 -45.00 -32.75
CA ALA A 473 -13.25 -45.29 -31.82
C ALA A 473 -12.20 -44.16 -31.84
N THR A 474 -12.60 -42.98 -31.34
CA THR A 474 -11.79 -41.74 -31.36
C THR A 474 -11.33 -41.27 -29.97
N SER A 475 -11.50 -42.14 -28.96
CA SER A 475 -11.12 -41.88 -27.57
C SER A 475 -9.72 -42.41 -27.23
N LYS A 476 -9.15 -41.91 -26.12
CA LYS A 476 -7.87 -42.38 -25.57
C LYS A 476 -7.88 -43.88 -25.24
N THR A 477 -9.05 -44.41 -24.90
CA THR A 477 -9.28 -45.82 -24.60
C THR A 477 -10.22 -46.46 -25.62
N TYR A 478 -10.11 -47.77 -25.79
CA TYR A 478 -10.96 -48.56 -26.67
C TYR A 478 -11.23 -49.94 -26.07
N ILE A 479 -12.48 -50.41 -26.11
CA ILE A 479 -12.89 -51.72 -25.62
C ILE A 479 -12.95 -52.67 -26.82
N LEU A 480 -12.23 -53.79 -26.75
CA LEU A 480 -12.19 -54.77 -27.84
C LEU A 480 -13.52 -55.51 -27.98
N SER A 481 -14.03 -55.62 -29.20
CA SER A 481 -15.25 -56.37 -29.50
C SER A 481 -14.95 -57.66 -30.26
N GLU A 482 -15.97 -58.46 -30.51
CA GLU A 482 -15.85 -59.69 -31.31
C GLU A 482 -15.41 -59.41 -32.75
N ASN A 483 -15.65 -58.19 -33.27
CA ASN A 483 -15.26 -57.79 -34.63
C ASN A 483 -13.75 -57.68 -34.84
N GLU A 484 -12.98 -57.60 -33.75
CA GLU A 484 -11.52 -57.48 -33.75
C GLU A 484 -10.80 -58.82 -33.54
N VAL A 485 -11.54 -59.92 -33.36
CA VAL A 485 -10.95 -61.26 -33.19
C VAL A 485 -10.16 -61.66 -34.45
N GLY A 486 -8.91 -62.05 -34.26
CA GLY A 486 -8.00 -62.42 -35.36
C GLY A 486 -7.43 -61.23 -36.13
N LYS A 487 -7.62 -59.99 -35.65
CA LYS A 487 -7.06 -58.78 -36.25
C LYS A 487 -5.96 -58.19 -35.38
N LEU A 488 -5.02 -57.52 -36.03
CA LEU A 488 -4.06 -56.64 -35.37
C LEU A 488 -4.75 -55.30 -35.09
N ILE A 489 -4.48 -54.73 -33.92
CA ILE A 489 -5.09 -53.48 -33.46
C ILE A 489 -4.00 -52.46 -33.17
N ARG A 490 -4.22 -51.22 -33.61
CA ARG A 490 -3.34 -50.09 -33.28
C ARG A 490 -4.15 -48.83 -33.06
N VAL A 491 -3.50 -47.82 -32.49
CA VAL A 491 -4.04 -46.47 -32.40
C VAL A 491 -3.19 -45.50 -33.21
N LYS A 492 -3.85 -44.66 -34.00
CA LYS A 492 -3.26 -43.51 -34.68
C LYS A 492 -3.58 -42.26 -33.85
N VAL A 493 -2.55 -41.49 -33.50
CA VAL A 493 -2.70 -40.20 -32.83
C VAL A 493 -2.17 -39.09 -33.71
N THR A 494 -2.87 -37.95 -33.73
CA THR A 494 -2.44 -36.75 -34.46
C THR A 494 -2.41 -35.57 -33.50
N GLY A 495 -1.24 -34.93 -33.38
CA GLY A 495 -1.04 -33.76 -32.52
C GLY A 495 -1.96 -32.59 -32.88
N THR A 496 -2.55 -31.96 -31.86
CA THR A 496 -3.40 -30.77 -31.98
C THR A 496 -2.87 -29.65 -31.08
N GLY A 497 -3.33 -28.41 -31.31
CA GLY A 497 -2.85 -27.24 -30.56
C GLY A 497 -1.34 -27.02 -30.71
N ASN A 498 -0.61 -27.14 -29.60
CA ASN A 498 0.85 -26.94 -29.51
C ASN A 498 1.68 -28.16 -29.95
N TYR A 499 1.04 -29.30 -30.24
CA TYR A 499 1.70 -30.54 -30.64
C TYR A 499 1.49 -30.82 -32.14
N THR A 500 2.41 -31.56 -32.75
CA THR A 500 2.33 -31.91 -34.19
C THR A 500 2.78 -33.34 -34.46
N GLY A 501 2.62 -33.77 -35.71
CA GLY A 501 2.98 -35.11 -36.16
C GLY A 501 1.87 -36.13 -35.92
N THR A 502 1.94 -37.20 -36.68
CA THR A 502 1.08 -38.37 -36.54
C THR A 502 1.95 -39.56 -36.17
N LYS A 503 1.54 -40.31 -35.14
CA LYS A 503 2.17 -41.56 -34.76
C LYS A 503 1.13 -42.66 -34.70
N THR A 504 1.54 -43.86 -35.06
CA THR A 504 0.75 -45.07 -34.89
C THR A 504 1.46 -45.96 -33.91
N SER A 505 0.72 -46.62 -33.02
CA SER A 505 1.32 -47.63 -32.16
C SER A 505 1.82 -48.78 -33.01
N VAL A 506 2.92 -49.38 -32.56
CA VAL A 506 3.48 -50.60 -33.15
C VAL A 506 2.68 -51.80 -32.68
#